data_AF-A0AAJ0BVF8-F1
#
_entry.id   AF-A0AAJ0BVF8-F1
#
_cell.length_a   1.000
_cell.length_b   1.000
_cell.length_c   1.000
_cell.angle_alpha   90.00
_cell.angle_beta   90.00
_cell.angle_gamma   90.00
#
_symmetry.space_group_name_H-M   'P 1'
#
loop_
_entity.id
_entity.type
_entity.pdbx_description
1 polymer ?
#
loop_
_entity_poly.entity_id
_entity_poly.type
_entity_poly.pdbx_seq_one_letter_code
_entity_poly.pdbx_strand_id
1 'polypeptide(L)'
;MSIWSDKPRTILGPLTTTFTPPPQCTDVVAYCSTCNVGWQAQSCAARGPVDATTCWPPTTSGVAPLTTPPLFGWGFYSPGTLCPSGYAPACAATAGGATDPAWTMQFRMVAGETAVGCCPNGFGCSNLNGQTCVSTVTSTTIDAILCKSGLTTVAPLTVPNTVVSVFGVFAPMIQINWQSTDRPASNTATATTGSGPSPTRTSGQTADSQLEDGPTESSGGISAGAIAGIVVGVLALVGTLILGVLVWRRRRQLSRQNIRYVPAHIETETKSPAYAQELPGNMYRLYEAPGDNTPAVELPSGRY
;
A
#
# COMPACT_ATOMS: atom_id res chain seq x y z
N MET A 1 -9.90 -6.87 -15.24
CA MET A 1 -9.54 -5.75 -14.34
C MET A 1 -9.61 -6.23 -12.91
N SER A 2 -8.67 -5.85 -12.06
CA SER A 2 -8.80 -6.03 -10.61
C SER A 2 -9.92 -5.13 -10.09
N ILE A 3 -10.68 -5.57 -9.09
CA ILE A 3 -11.66 -4.70 -8.40
C ILE A 3 -11.01 -3.53 -7.66
N TRP A 4 -9.68 -3.57 -7.47
CA TRP A 4 -8.86 -2.58 -6.78
C TRP A 4 -8.13 -1.60 -7.72
N SER A 5 -8.42 -1.62 -9.02
CA SER A 5 -7.77 -0.75 -10.02
C SER A 5 -8.82 -0.01 -10.84
N ASP A 6 -8.40 1.09 -11.50
CA ASP A 6 -9.26 1.89 -12.40
C ASP A 6 -10.52 2.50 -11.72
N LYS A 7 -10.45 2.78 -10.41
CA LYS A 7 -11.52 3.44 -9.66
C LYS A 7 -11.78 4.88 -10.16
N PRO A 8 -13.03 5.38 -10.06
CA PRO A 8 -13.32 6.81 -10.16
C PRO A 8 -12.44 7.63 -9.21
N ARG A 9 -12.05 8.84 -9.62
CA ARG A 9 -11.11 9.69 -8.88
C ARG A 9 -11.72 10.20 -7.58
N THR A 10 -11.03 9.96 -6.46
CA THR A 10 -11.29 10.63 -5.17
C THR A 10 -10.10 11.54 -4.87
N ILE A 11 -10.29 12.86 -5.01
CA ILE A 11 -9.26 13.86 -4.69
C ILE A 11 -9.46 14.26 -3.23
N LEU A 12 -8.45 14.03 -2.40
CA LEU A 12 -8.50 14.29 -0.95
C LEU A 12 -8.24 15.77 -0.63
N GLY A 13 -7.50 16.47 -1.49
CA GLY A 13 -7.07 17.86 -1.30
C GLY A 13 -5.63 18.07 -1.77
N PRO A 14 -5.07 19.28 -1.60
CA PRO A 14 -3.65 19.53 -1.87
C PRO A 14 -2.75 18.90 -0.78
N LEU A 15 -1.56 18.45 -1.18
CA LEU A 15 -0.46 18.09 -0.27
C LEU A 15 0.83 18.75 -0.77
N THR A 16 0.90 20.07 -0.58
CA THR A 16 1.99 20.93 -1.03
C THR A 16 2.98 21.31 0.08
N THR A 17 2.71 20.86 1.31
CA THR A 17 3.55 21.05 2.50
C THR A 17 3.77 19.70 3.20
N THR A 18 4.84 19.58 3.97
CA THR A 18 5.15 18.33 4.70
C THR A 18 4.14 18.09 5.82
N PHE A 19 3.29 17.08 5.67
CA PHE A 19 2.54 16.50 6.78
C PHE A 19 3.45 15.65 7.65
N THR A 20 3.36 15.77 8.97
CA THR A 20 4.06 14.88 9.91
C THR A 20 3.02 14.02 10.62
N PRO A 21 2.95 12.70 10.34
CA PRO A 21 2.05 11.79 11.03
C PRO A 21 2.34 11.77 12.55
N PRO A 22 1.31 11.68 13.40
CA PRO A 22 1.49 11.40 14.82
C PRO A 22 2.29 10.10 15.09
N PRO A 23 3.07 9.99 16.18
CA PRO A 23 3.94 8.84 16.44
C PRO A 23 3.22 7.48 16.43
N GLN A 24 1.99 7.41 16.95
CA GLN A 24 1.20 6.17 16.97
C GLN A 24 0.86 5.62 15.58
N CYS A 25 1.07 6.40 14.51
CA CYS A 25 0.86 5.95 13.14
C CYS A 25 1.89 4.91 12.68
N THR A 26 3.02 4.76 13.39
CA THR A 26 3.99 3.67 13.16
C THR A 26 3.74 2.42 14.01
N ASP A 27 2.77 2.46 14.94
CA ASP A 27 2.43 1.30 15.77
C ASP A 27 1.82 0.18 14.92
N VAL A 28 2.26 -1.06 15.14
CA VAL A 28 1.76 -2.22 14.39
C VAL A 28 0.54 -2.80 15.08
N VAL A 29 -0.65 -2.53 14.54
CA VAL A 29 -1.90 -3.11 15.03
C VAL A 29 -2.08 -4.50 14.42
N ALA A 30 -2.31 -5.53 15.25
CA ALA A 30 -2.50 -6.91 14.82
C ALA A 30 -3.83 -7.47 15.36
N TYR A 31 -4.51 -8.32 14.59
CA TYR A 31 -5.78 -8.91 15.02
C TYR A 31 -5.61 -9.97 16.11
N CYS A 32 -4.49 -10.71 16.10
CA CYS A 32 -4.19 -11.78 17.05
C CYS A 32 -2.68 -12.01 17.22
N SER A 33 -2.26 -12.57 18.34
CA SER A 33 -0.84 -12.85 18.64
C SER A 33 -0.23 -13.98 17.81
N THR A 34 -1.06 -14.83 17.21
CA THR A 34 -0.66 -15.91 16.28
C THR A 34 -0.81 -15.52 14.80
N CYS A 35 -1.27 -14.29 14.53
CA CYS A 35 -1.44 -13.78 13.17
C CYS A 35 -0.05 -13.47 12.58
N ASN A 36 0.14 -13.76 11.30
CA ASN A 36 1.39 -13.47 10.58
C ASN A 36 1.35 -12.11 9.84
N VAL A 37 0.39 -11.24 10.19
CA VAL A 37 0.19 -9.93 9.58
C VAL A 37 -0.24 -8.88 10.60
N GLY A 38 0.17 -7.63 10.35
CA GLY A 38 -0.23 -6.45 11.10
C GLY A 38 -0.27 -5.20 10.22
N TRP A 39 -0.81 -4.11 10.76
CA TRP A 39 -1.14 -2.90 10.02
C TRP A 39 -0.73 -1.64 10.79
N GLN A 40 0.03 -0.76 10.15
CA GLN A 40 0.34 0.59 10.64
C GLN A 40 -0.79 1.58 10.31
N ALA A 41 -0.80 2.72 10.99
CA ALA A 41 -1.78 3.80 10.83
C ALA A 41 -3.24 3.33 10.97
N GLN A 42 -3.46 2.36 11.87
CA GLN A 42 -4.77 1.83 12.21
C GLN A 42 -5.20 2.22 13.62
N SER A 43 -6.50 2.17 13.86
CA SER A 43 -7.13 2.28 15.17
C SER A 43 -7.97 1.03 15.45
N CYS A 44 -8.28 0.76 16.73
CA CYS A 44 -9.07 -0.40 17.10
C CYS A 44 -10.56 -0.10 17.20
N ALA A 45 -11.36 -0.84 16.44
CA ALA A 45 -12.82 -0.84 16.53
C ALA A 45 -13.34 -2.21 16.99
N ALA A 46 -14.64 -2.27 17.33
CA ALA A 46 -15.30 -3.49 17.79
C ALA A 46 -15.19 -4.68 16.81
N ARG A 47 -14.95 -4.42 15.51
CA ARG A 47 -14.81 -5.45 14.46
C ARG A 47 -13.36 -5.72 14.04
N GLY A 48 -12.37 -5.10 14.68
CA GLY A 48 -10.94 -5.23 14.36
C GLY A 48 -10.29 -3.87 14.00
N PRO A 49 -9.10 -3.90 13.37
CA PRO A 49 -8.42 -2.69 12.90
C PRO A 49 -9.23 -1.93 11.84
N VAL A 50 -9.21 -0.60 11.92
CA VAL A 50 -9.82 0.33 10.95
C VAL A 50 -8.90 1.54 10.73
N ASP A 51 -8.87 2.09 9.52
CA ASP A 51 -7.91 3.15 9.15
C ASP A 51 -8.03 4.36 10.10
N ALA A 52 -6.91 4.76 10.70
CA ALA A 52 -6.85 5.95 11.54
C ALA A 52 -6.73 7.19 10.63
N THR A 53 -7.84 7.90 10.42
CA THR A 53 -7.87 9.13 9.60
C THR A 53 -6.89 10.20 10.07
N THR A 54 -6.52 10.21 11.35
CA THR A 54 -5.50 11.10 11.95
C THR A 54 -4.07 10.81 11.48
N CYS A 55 -3.83 9.66 10.86
CA CYS A 55 -2.55 9.29 10.26
C CYS A 55 -2.44 9.66 8.77
N TRP A 56 -3.50 10.20 8.19
CA TRP A 56 -3.52 10.74 6.84
C TRP A 56 -3.34 12.26 6.87
N PRO A 57 -2.72 12.87 5.83
CA PRO A 57 -2.72 14.32 5.69
C PRO A 57 -4.14 14.91 5.64
N PRO A 58 -4.35 16.17 6.09
CA PRO A 58 -5.67 16.78 6.12
C PRO A 58 -6.40 16.75 4.77
N THR A 59 -7.69 16.39 4.79
CA THR A 59 -8.55 16.41 3.60
C THR A 59 -9.31 17.72 3.47
N THR A 60 -9.76 18.03 2.26
CA THR A 60 -10.69 19.13 2.00
C THR A 60 -12.09 18.78 2.53
N SER A 61 -12.89 19.80 2.87
CA SER A 61 -14.29 19.59 3.29
C SER A 61 -15.12 18.91 2.20
N GLY A 62 -16.05 18.05 2.59
CA GLY A 62 -16.92 17.29 1.68
C GLY A 62 -16.33 15.99 1.12
N VAL A 63 -15.07 15.67 1.42
CA VAL A 63 -14.50 14.33 1.14
C VAL A 63 -15.22 13.29 2.01
N ALA A 64 -15.74 12.23 1.38
CA ALA A 64 -16.41 11.14 2.08
C ALA A 64 -15.44 10.45 3.07
N PRO A 65 -15.90 10.06 4.27
CA PRO A 65 -15.04 9.37 5.24
C PRO A 65 -14.56 8.02 4.70
N LEU A 66 -13.41 7.57 5.19
CA LEU A 66 -12.82 6.27 4.88
C LEU A 66 -13.83 5.14 5.08
N THR A 67 -14.02 4.32 4.04
CA THR A 67 -14.81 3.10 4.12
C THR A 67 -14.00 2.02 4.85
N THR A 68 -14.55 1.44 5.91
CA THR A 68 -14.03 0.17 6.45
C THR A 68 -14.31 -0.96 5.46
N PRO A 69 -13.40 -1.93 5.22
CA PRO A 69 -12.22 -2.34 6.02
C PRO A 69 -10.92 -1.56 5.74
N PRO A 70 -9.84 -1.80 6.51
CA PRO A 70 -8.62 -0.99 6.44
C PRO A 70 -7.78 -1.22 5.18
N LEU A 71 -7.08 -0.17 4.73
CA LEU A 71 -6.22 -0.16 3.53
C LEU A 71 -6.95 -0.37 2.20
N PHE A 72 -8.22 0.03 2.11
CA PHE A 72 -9.01 -0.06 0.87
C PHE A 72 -8.82 1.15 -0.07
N GLY A 73 -7.91 2.07 0.29
CA GLY A 73 -7.55 3.28 -0.44
C GLY A 73 -8.60 4.40 -0.35
N TRP A 74 -8.23 5.54 0.21
CA TRP A 74 -9.13 6.68 0.38
C TRP A 74 -9.27 7.49 -0.92
N GLY A 75 -8.16 7.71 -1.61
CA GLY A 75 -8.04 8.68 -2.69
C GLY A 75 -6.59 9.13 -2.85
N PHE A 76 -6.37 10.26 -3.49
CA PHE A 76 -5.03 10.83 -3.67
C PHE A 76 -5.04 12.34 -3.47
N TYR A 77 -3.89 12.89 -3.11
CA TYR A 77 -3.71 14.34 -2.95
C TYR A 77 -3.29 14.97 -4.28
N SER A 78 -3.92 16.08 -4.65
CA SER A 78 -3.71 16.78 -5.92
C SER A 78 -4.02 18.28 -5.75
N PRO A 79 -3.08 19.19 -6.06
CA PRO A 79 -1.67 18.90 -6.31
C PRO A 79 -0.99 18.34 -5.06
N GLY A 80 -0.29 17.22 -5.19
CA GLY A 80 0.55 16.63 -4.17
C GLY A 80 2.00 16.64 -4.62
N THR A 81 2.86 17.39 -3.95
CA THR A 81 4.25 17.60 -4.38
C THR A 81 5.29 17.05 -3.40
N LEU A 82 4.88 16.68 -2.19
CA LEU A 82 5.73 16.18 -1.11
C LEU A 82 5.13 14.93 -0.47
N CYS A 83 5.98 13.96 -0.13
CA CYS A 83 5.58 12.85 0.76
C CYS A 83 5.53 13.34 2.23
N PRO A 84 4.74 12.69 3.10
CA PRO A 84 4.78 12.94 4.54
C PRO A 84 6.17 12.71 5.15
N SER A 85 6.42 13.31 6.32
CA SER A 85 7.59 13.02 7.14
C SER A 85 7.61 11.53 7.53
N GLY A 86 8.78 10.90 7.45
CA GLY A 86 8.96 9.46 7.65
C GLY A 86 8.55 8.57 6.46
N TYR A 87 8.09 9.17 5.35
CA TYR A 87 7.73 8.47 4.11
C TYR A 87 8.68 8.87 2.97
N ALA A 88 8.89 7.95 2.03
CA ALA A 88 9.66 8.15 0.80
C ALA A 88 8.84 7.77 -0.44
N PRO A 89 9.14 8.37 -1.62
CA PRO A 89 8.63 7.87 -2.90
C PRO A 89 9.08 6.42 -3.13
N ALA A 90 8.12 5.50 -3.22
CA ALA A 90 8.40 4.05 -3.36
C ALA A 90 7.95 3.47 -4.70
N CYS A 91 7.15 4.19 -5.48
CA CYS A 91 6.72 3.85 -6.84
C CYS A 91 6.18 5.08 -7.57
N ALA A 92 6.17 5.04 -8.91
CA ALA A 92 5.68 6.13 -9.75
C ALA A 92 4.95 5.63 -11.01
N ALA A 93 4.11 6.48 -11.58
CA ALA A 93 3.43 6.27 -12.86
C ALA A 93 3.12 7.62 -13.54
N THR A 94 3.10 7.63 -14.87
CA THR A 94 2.68 8.80 -15.67
C THR A 94 1.51 8.42 -16.58
N ALA A 95 0.53 9.30 -16.74
CA ALA A 95 -0.71 9.01 -17.45
C ALA A 95 -0.47 8.59 -18.91
N GLY A 96 -0.88 7.37 -19.26
CA GLY A 96 -0.63 6.77 -20.59
C GLY A 96 0.82 6.32 -20.83
N GLY A 97 1.70 6.45 -19.84
CA GLY A 97 3.09 5.98 -19.88
C GLY A 97 3.28 4.60 -19.24
N ALA A 98 4.54 4.20 -19.10
CA ALA A 98 4.89 3.01 -18.33
C ALA A 98 4.58 3.24 -16.84
N THR A 99 3.84 2.31 -16.23
CA THR A 99 3.78 2.18 -14.78
C THR A 99 5.03 1.45 -14.29
N ASP A 100 5.45 1.72 -13.05
CA ASP A 100 6.28 0.75 -12.32
C ASP A 100 5.62 -0.65 -12.42
N PRO A 101 6.35 -1.71 -12.82
CA PRO A 101 5.78 -3.04 -13.03
C PRO A 101 5.13 -3.65 -11.77
N ALA A 102 5.44 -3.14 -10.57
CA ALA A 102 4.79 -3.52 -9.31
C ALA A 102 3.54 -2.68 -8.96
N TRP A 103 3.30 -1.54 -9.64
CA TRP A 103 2.30 -0.55 -9.24
C TRP A 103 1.14 -0.36 -10.23
N THR A 104 0.12 -1.21 -10.12
CA THR A 104 -1.18 -1.01 -10.80
C THR A 104 -2.08 -0.05 -10.00
N MET A 105 -2.06 1.23 -10.36
CA MET A 105 -2.81 2.28 -9.66
C MET A 105 -4.29 1.93 -9.36
N GLN A 106 -4.72 2.31 -8.16
CA GLN A 106 -6.12 2.22 -7.76
C GLN A 106 -7.00 3.26 -8.46
N PHE A 107 -6.57 4.52 -8.54
CA PHE A 107 -7.36 5.63 -9.03
C PHE A 107 -6.90 6.09 -10.43
N ARG A 108 -7.85 6.47 -11.29
CA ARG A 108 -7.55 6.95 -12.66
C ARG A 108 -6.72 8.24 -12.66
N MET A 109 -5.61 8.25 -13.39
CA MET A 109 -4.95 9.49 -13.80
C MET A 109 -5.65 10.13 -15.01
N VAL A 110 -5.52 11.45 -15.15
CA VAL A 110 -5.83 12.16 -16.41
C VAL A 110 -4.53 12.49 -17.16
N ALA A 111 -4.63 12.76 -18.47
CA ALA A 111 -3.47 13.01 -19.32
C ALA A 111 -2.57 14.14 -18.76
N GLY A 112 -1.25 13.93 -18.78
CA GLY A 112 -0.27 14.88 -18.22
C GLY A 112 0.00 14.74 -16.72
N GLU A 113 -0.76 13.94 -15.97
CA GLU A 113 -0.46 13.67 -14.56
C GLU A 113 0.71 12.70 -14.38
N THR A 114 1.49 12.97 -13.34
CA THR A 114 2.36 12.00 -12.67
C THR A 114 1.79 11.68 -11.30
N ALA A 115 1.78 10.40 -10.94
CA ALA A 115 1.42 9.92 -9.62
C ALA A 115 2.62 9.23 -8.95
N VAL A 116 2.74 9.38 -7.63
CA VAL A 116 3.72 8.69 -6.78
C VAL A 116 3.01 8.06 -5.59
N GLY A 117 3.36 6.82 -5.28
CA GLY A 117 3.05 6.20 -4.00
C GLY A 117 4.13 6.54 -2.97
N CYS A 118 3.79 7.31 -1.94
CA CYS A 118 4.63 7.51 -0.77
C CYS A 118 4.39 6.38 0.23
N CYS A 119 5.46 5.72 0.66
CA CYS A 119 5.41 4.66 1.68
C CYS A 119 6.28 4.99 2.88
N PRO A 120 5.98 4.46 4.09
CA PRO A 120 6.87 4.62 5.23
C PRO A 120 8.27 4.07 4.90
N ASN A 121 9.31 4.66 5.48
CA ASN A 121 10.68 4.20 5.29
C ASN A 121 10.81 2.70 5.63
N GLY A 122 11.39 1.91 4.71
CA GLY A 122 11.51 0.45 4.85
C GLY A 122 10.31 -0.36 4.32
N PHE A 123 9.33 0.28 3.68
CA PHE A 123 8.23 -0.38 2.98
C PHE A 123 8.34 -0.18 1.46
N GLY A 124 7.98 -1.21 0.69
CA GLY A 124 7.78 -1.11 -0.75
C GLY A 124 6.33 -0.82 -1.10
N CYS A 125 6.09 -0.24 -2.28
CA CYS A 125 4.74 -0.13 -2.83
C CYS A 125 4.12 -1.51 -3.12
N SER A 126 2.81 -1.60 -2.96
CA SER A 126 1.99 -2.72 -3.39
C SER A 126 0.62 -2.22 -3.84
N ASN A 127 -0.20 -3.13 -4.38
CA ASN A 127 -1.65 -2.89 -4.56
C ASN A 127 -2.51 -3.98 -3.91
N LEU A 128 -2.00 -4.56 -2.80
CA LEU A 128 -2.76 -5.50 -1.97
C LEU A 128 -3.95 -4.76 -1.32
N ASN A 129 -5.15 -4.99 -1.87
CA ASN A 129 -6.44 -4.35 -1.53
C ASN A 129 -6.59 -2.86 -1.88
N GLY A 130 -5.64 -2.27 -2.60
CA GLY A 130 -5.65 -0.85 -2.94
C GLY A 130 -4.30 -0.20 -2.62
N GLN A 131 -4.32 1.09 -2.30
CA GLN A 131 -3.15 1.90 -1.94
C GLN A 131 -2.47 1.41 -0.65
N THR A 132 -1.63 0.39 -0.78
CA THR A 132 -1.02 -0.34 0.35
C THR A 132 0.49 -0.42 0.19
N CYS A 133 1.22 0.01 1.20
CA CYS A 133 2.64 -0.26 1.36
C CYS A 133 2.84 -1.59 2.11
N VAL A 134 3.90 -2.31 1.81
CA VAL A 134 4.24 -3.59 2.44
C VAL A 134 5.69 -3.64 2.89
N SER A 135 5.92 -4.14 4.09
CA SER A 135 7.23 -4.56 4.59
C SER A 135 7.13 -5.99 5.11
N THR A 136 8.26 -6.70 5.12
CA THR A 136 8.33 -8.11 5.53
C THR A 136 9.40 -8.28 6.59
N VAL A 137 8.99 -8.79 7.75
CA VAL A 137 9.84 -8.97 8.92
C VAL A 137 10.11 -10.44 9.14
N THR A 138 11.39 -10.81 9.28
CA THR A 138 11.84 -12.21 9.37
C THR A 138 12.70 -12.53 10.60
N SER A 139 13.24 -11.51 11.29
CA SER A 139 14.19 -11.69 12.42
C SER A 139 14.26 -10.45 13.33
N THR A 140 13.23 -10.20 14.14
CA THR A 140 13.21 -9.18 15.21
C THR A 140 12.05 -9.40 16.18
N THR A 141 12.05 -8.68 17.31
CA THR A 141 10.83 -8.43 18.08
C THR A 141 10.17 -7.14 17.60
N ILE A 142 8.84 -7.14 17.52
CA ILE A 142 8.00 -5.96 17.21
C ILE A 142 7.00 -5.79 18.36
N ASP A 143 6.81 -4.59 18.89
CA ASP A 143 5.68 -4.33 19.79
C ASP A 143 4.39 -4.20 18.97
N ALA A 144 3.46 -5.14 19.18
CA ALA A 144 2.21 -5.20 18.44
C ALA A 144 1.02 -4.83 19.35
N ILE A 145 0.15 -3.94 18.85
CA ILE A 145 -1.13 -3.63 19.49
C ILE A 145 -2.14 -4.70 19.07
N LEU A 146 -2.43 -5.64 19.97
CA LEU A 146 -3.46 -6.65 19.77
C LEU A 146 -4.85 -6.01 19.83
N CYS A 147 -5.62 -6.22 18.77
CA CYS A 147 -6.85 -5.51 18.48
C CYS A 147 -8.05 -6.47 18.46
N LYS A 148 -8.63 -6.74 19.63
CA LYS A 148 -9.69 -7.75 19.79
C LYS A 148 -10.95 -7.14 20.41
N SER A 149 -12.03 -7.12 19.64
CA SER A 149 -13.34 -6.59 20.07
C SER A 149 -13.29 -5.14 20.58
N GLY A 150 -12.43 -4.30 19.99
CA GLY A 150 -12.21 -2.91 20.42
C GLY A 150 -11.28 -2.73 21.63
N LEU A 151 -10.85 -3.81 22.27
CA LEU A 151 -9.81 -3.76 23.31
C LEU A 151 -8.42 -3.74 22.67
N THR A 152 -7.55 -2.90 23.20
CA THR A 152 -6.13 -2.83 22.87
C THR A 152 -5.30 -3.51 23.96
N THR A 153 -4.27 -4.26 23.57
CA THR A 153 -3.24 -4.75 24.49
C THR A 153 -1.92 -4.78 23.75
N VAL A 154 -0.90 -4.09 24.28
CA VAL A 154 0.44 -4.12 23.69
C VAL A 154 1.12 -5.43 24.11
N ALA A 155 1.65 -6.18 23.15
CA ALA A 155 2.41 -7.39 23.40
C ALA A 155 3.62 -7.48 22.44
N PRO A 156 4.82 -7.82 22.93
CA PRO A 156 5.96 -8.06 22.07
C PRO A 156 5.75 -9.34 21.25
N LEU A 157 5.94 -9.24 19.94
CA LEU A 157 5.89 -10.34 18.99
C LEU A 157 7.29 -10.60 18.43
N THR A 158 7.94 -11.66 18.89
CA THR A 158 9.21 -12.13 18.33
C THR A 158 8.98 -12.93 17.06
N VAL A 159 9.72 -12.60 16.00
CA VAL A 159 9.74 -13.29 14.71
C VAL A 159 11.19 -13.67 14.40
N PRO A 160 11.51 -14.92 14.01
CA PRO A 160 10.58 -16.04 13.90
C PRO A 160 10.23 -16.63 15.27
N ASN A 161 9.06 -17.26 15.37
CA ASN A 161 8.66 -18.10 16.49
C ASN A 161 8.07 -19.43 15.98
N THR A 162 7.59 -20.29 16.88
CA THR A 162 7.07 -21.62 16.55
C THR A 162 5.80 -21.62 15.67
N VAL A 163 5.13 -20.47 15.53
CA VAL A 163 3.88 -20.29 14.76
C VAL A 163 4.10 -19.38 13.55
N VAL A 164 4.93 -18.34 13.68
CA VAL A 164 5.14 -17.30 12.66
C VAL A 164 6.63 -17.23 12.30
N SER A 165 6.99 -17.69 11.11
CA SER A 165 8.35 -17.59 10.57
C SER A 165 8.64 -16.27 9.83
N VAL A 166 7.58 -15.61 9.34
CA VAL A 166 7.61 -14.35 8.58
C VAL A 166 6.37 -13.56 8.95
N PHE A 167 6.52 -12.26 9.22
CA PHE A 167 5.43 -11.36 9.57
C PHE A 167 5.32 -10.22 8.55
N GLY A 168 4.17 -10.08 7.91
CA GLY A 168 3.90 -8.99 6.96
C GLY A 168 3.35 -7.76 7.66
N VAL A 169 3.99 -6.61 7.47
CA VAL A 169 3.47 -5.32 7.95
C VAL A 169 2.92 -4.55 6.76
N PHE A 170 1.67 -4.12 6.84
CA PHE A 170 1.04 -3.26 5.84
C PHE A 170 0.87 -1.84 6.38
N ALA A 171 0.91 -0.84 5.49
CA ALA A 171 0.65 0.55 5.84
C ALA A 171 -0.12 1.26 4.71
N PRO A 172 -0.84 2.37 4.99
CA PRO A 172 -1.43 3.18 3.94
C PRO A 172 -0.35 3.73 3.01
N MET A 173 -0.59 3.64 1.71
CA MET A 173 0.22 4.33 0.71
C MET A 173 -0.41 5.70 0.42
N ILE A 174 0.28 6.76 0.80
CA ILE A 174 -0.17 8.13 0.51
C ILE A 174 0.15 8.42 -0.95
N GLN A 175 -0.85 8.35 -1.81
CA GLN A 175 -0.69 8.70 -3.22
C GLN A 175 -0.76 10.22 -3.41
N ILE A 176 0.25 10.77 -4.08
CA ILE A 176 0.30 12.16 -4.53
C ILE A 176 0.27 12.21 -6.06
N ASN A 177 -0.54 13.11 -6.62
CA ASN A 177 -0.61 13.39 -8.05
C ASN A 177 -0.27 14.85 -8.32
N TRP A 178 0.42 15.12 -9.42
CA TRP A 178 0.67 16.48 -9.91
C TRP A 178 0.79 16.53 -11.45
N GLN A 179 0.54 17.70 -12.02
CA GLN A 179 0.89 18.06 -13.39
C GLN A 179 2.12 18.96 -13.40
N SER A 180 2.74 19.15 -14.57
CA SER A 180 3.94 19.98 -14.73
C SER A 180 3.78 21.43 -14.24
N THR A 181 2.56 21.97 -14.29
CA THR A 181 2.19 23.32 -13.81
C THR A 181 2.15 23.44 -12.29
N ASP A 182 2.01 22.34 -11.56
CA ASP A 182 1.83 22.33 -10.10
C ASP A 182 3.17 22.42 -9.35
N ARG A 183 4.27 22.18 -10.04
CA ARG A 183 5.63 22.38 -9.53
C ARG A 183 6.13 23.73 -10.03
N PRO A 184 6.80 24.54 -9.17
CA PRO A 184 7.52 25.70 -9.67
C PRO A 184 8.51 25.22 -10.74
N ALA A 185 8.56 25.93 -11.87
CA ALA A 185 9.52 25.63 -12.92
C ALA A 185 10.91 25.53 -12.28
N SER A 186 11.63 24.43 -12.55
CA SER A 186 13.02 24.34 -12.12
C SER A 186 13.77 25.45 -12.83
N ASN A 187 14.06 26.52 -12.08
CA ASN A 187 14.96 27.58 -12.49
C ASN A 187 16.34 26.96 -12.69
N THR A 188 16.53 26.39 -13.88
CA THR A 188 17.82 26.02 -14.41
C THR A 188 18.56 27.34 -14.54
N ALA A 189 19.31 27.68 -13.50
CA ALA A 189 20.08 28.90 -13.43
C ALA A 189 21.14 28.83 -14.53
N THR A 190 20.76 29.31 -15.71
CA THR A 190 21.67 29.50 -16.82
C THR A 190 22.67 30.53 -16.32
N ALA A 191 23.89 30.08 -16.03
CA ALA A 191 24.95 30.91 -15.52
C ALA A 191 25.43 31.84 -16.64
N THR A 192 24.65 32.88 -16.91
CA THR A 192 24.97 33.89 -17.91
C THR A 192 26.15 34.70 -17.39
N THR A 193 27.35 34.39 -17.90
CA THR A 193 28.59 35.12 -17.60
C THR A 193 28.52 36.54 -18.20
N GLY A 194 27.83 37.44 -17.49
CA GLY A 194 27.75 38.86 -17.82
C GLY A 194 28.89 39.63 -17.19
N SER A 195 29.90 39.99 -17.99
CA SER A 195 31.01 40.85 -17.56
C SER A 195 30.54 42.28 -17.29
N GLY A 196 30.67 42.76 -16.05
CA GLY A 196 30.37 44.13 -15.63
C GLY A 196 31.34 44.60 -14.53
N PRO A 197 31.71 45.89 -14.46
CA PRO A 197 32.97 46.31 -13.82
C PRO A 197 32.92 46.43 -12.29
N SER A 198 34.11 46.25 -11.71
CA SER A 198 34.43 46.35 -10.27
C SER A 198 34.19 47.73 -9.66
N PRO A 199 33.75 47.79 -8.38
CA PRO A 199 34.10 48.86 -7.46
C PRO A 199 35.22 48.43 -6.50
N THR A 200 36.30 49.20 -6.45
CA THR A 200 37.46 48.98 -5.57
C THR A 200 37.21 49.38 -4.11
N ARG A 201 37.61 48.51 -3.16
CA ARG A 201 38.12 48.79 -1.79
C ARG A 201 38.31 47.44 -1.06
N THR A 202 39.25 47.18 -0.16
CA THR A 202 40.58 47.68 0.23
C THR A 202 41.05 46.66 1.29
N SER A 203 42.31 46.21 1.18
CA SER A 203 43.10 45.32 2.06
C SER A 203 42.56 44.81 3.41
N GLY A 204 42.67 43.49 3.60
CA GLY A 204 42.93 42.83 4.87
C GLY A 204 43.71 41.53 4.65
N GLN A 205 45.01 41.50 4.96
CA GLN A 205 45.85 40.27 4.99
C GLN A 205 45.46 39.45 6.25
N THR A 206 45.72 38.14 6.39
CA THR A 206 46.93 37.38 6.04
C THR A 206 46.67 35.86 6.11
N ALA A 207 47.34 35.04 5.26
CA ALA A 207 47.79 33.64 5.46
C ALA A 207 46.80 32.54 5.97
N ASP A 208 46.91 31.24 5.65
CA ASP A 208 47.58 30.39 4.62
C ASP A 208 47.04 28.96 4.93
N SER A 209 46.58 28.10 4.02
CA SER A 209 47.42 27.08 3.35
C SER A 209 46.59 26.06 2.58
N GLN A 210 47.16 25.54 1.48
CA GLN A 210 46.97 24.21 0.84
C GLN A 210 45.55 23.82 0.35
N LEU A 211 45.29 23.61 -0.95
CA LEU A 211 45.81 22.58 -1.88
C LEU A 211 45.50 21.14 -1.48
N GLU A 212 44.44 20.57 -2.07
CA GLU A 212 44.44 19.20 -2.59
C GLU A 212 43.55 19.12 -3.84
N ASP A 213 43.91 18.26 -4.79
CA ASP A 213 43.40 18.24 -6.16
C ASP A 213 42.96 16.81 -6.58
N GLY A 214 41.83 16.74 -7.28
CA GLY A 214 41.32 15.56 -7.99
C GLY A 214 40.60 14.47 -7.18
N PRO A 215 40.07 13.43 -7.85
CA PRO A 215 39.90 13.29 -9.30
C PRO A 215 38.41 13.28 -9.74
N THR A 216 38.18 13.58 -11.02
CA THR A 216 36.88 13.44 -11.69
C THR A 216 36.46 11.98 -11.83
N GLU A 217 35.31 11.59 -11.26
CA GLU A 217 34.75 10.26 -11.48
C GLU A 217 34.39 10.04 -12.96
N SER A 218 35.08 9.09 -13.59
CA SER A 218 34.81 8.65 -14.96
C SER A 218 33.69 7.62 -14.94
N SER A 219 32.55 7.94 -15.56
CA SER A 219 31.38 7.08 -15.64
C SER A 219 31.64 5.84 -16.51
N GLY A 220 32.01 4.74 -15.85
CA GLY A 220 32.29 3.44 -16.48
C GLY A 220 31.05 2.80 -17.10
N GLY A 221 30.83 3.04 -18.40
CA GLY A 221 29.80 2.37 -19.19
C GLY A 221 30.02 0.87 -19.26
N ILE A 222 28.98 0.08 -18.96
CA ILE A 222 29.04 -1.39 -19.00
C ILE A 222 29.32 -1.85 -20.44
N SER A 223 30.44 -2.56 -20.61
CA SER A 223 30.86 -3.11 -21.91
C SER A 223 29.75 -3.95 -22.56
N ALA A 224 29.56 -3.76 -23.88
CA ALA A 224 28.57 -4.50 -24.68
C ALA A 224 28.70 -6.04 -24.54
N GLY A 225 29.91 -6.55 -24.25
CA GLY A 225 30.14 -7.97 -23.98
C GLY A 225 29.42 -8.49 -22.73
N ALA A 226 29.27 -7.67 -21.69
CA ALA A 226 28.53 -8.05 -20.47
C ALA A 226 27.02 -8.12 -20.72
N ILE A 227 26.49 -7.21 -21.54
CA ILE A 227 25.07 -7.17 -21.92
C ILE A 227 24.70 -8.44 -22.71
N ALA A 228 25.54 -8.88 -23.64
CA ALA A 228 25.31 -10.09 -24.43
C ALA A 228 25.22 -11.38 -23.57
N GLY A 229 26.05 -11.49 -22.52
CA GLY A 229 26.06 -12.66 -21.63
C GLY A 229 24.77 -12.83 -20.81
N ILE A 230 24.19 -11.73 -20.33
CA ILE A 230 22.98 -11.76 -19.48
C ILE A 230 21.77 -12.27 -20.27
N VAL A 231 21.60 -11.86 -21.52
CA VAL A 231 20.44 -12.24 -22.36
C VAL A 231 20.39 -13.75 -22.59
N VAL A 232 21.54 -14.39 -22.87
CA VAL A 232 21.61 -15.85 -23.09
C VAL A 232 21.28 -16.63 -21.81
N GLY A 233 21.77 -16.17 -20.66
CA GLY A 233 21.48 -16.79 -19.36
C GLY A 233 20.00 -16.76 -18.98
N VAL A 234 19.33 -15.62 -19.19
CA VAL A 234 17.89 -15.47 -18.88
C VAL A 234 17.03 -16.40 -19.74
N LEU A 235 17.32 -16.55 -21.04
CA LEU A 235 16.56 -17.43 -21.93
C LEU A 235 16.64 -18.91 -21.51
N ALA A 236 17.82 -19.38 -21.08
CA ALA A 236 17.99 -20.73 -20.56
C ALA A 236 17.23 -20.96 -19.24
N LEU A 237 17.27 -19.99 -18.32
CA LEU A 237 16.56 -20.06 -17.04
C LEU A 237 15.03 -20.09 -17.23
N VAL A 238 14.49 -19.23 -18.10
CA VAL A 238 13.06 -19.17 -18.40
C VAL A 238 12.59 -20.46 -19.08
N GLY A 239 13.37 -21.00 -20.03
CA GLY A 239 13.05 -22.26 -20.70
C GLY A 239 12.94 -23.45 -19.73
N THR A 240 13.89 -23.57 -18.79
CA THR A 240 13.87 -24.65 -17.80
C THR A 240 12.71 -24.53 -16.80
N LEU A 241 12.38 -23.31 -16.34
CA LEU A 241 11.22 -23.06 -15.48
C LEU A 241 9.89 -23.44 -16.15
N ILE A 242 9.70 -23.07 -17.43
CA ILE A 242 8.49 -23.42 -18.19
C ILE A 242 8.37 -24.95 -18.33
N LEU A 243 9.46 -25.65 -18.65
CA LEU A 243 9.46 -27.11 -18.73
C LEU A 243 9.07 -27.76 -17.39
N GLY A 244 9.65 -27.28 -16.29
CA GLY A 244 9.37 -27.75 -14.94
C GLY A 244 7.89 -27.62 -14.55
N VAL A 245 7.29 -26.44 -14.82
CA VAL A 245 5.86 -26.19 -14.57
C VAL A 245 4.97 -27.10 -15.42
N LEU A 246 5.30 -27.33 -16.70
CA LEU A 246 4.53 -28.20 -17.58
C LEU A 246 4.56 -29.67 -17.14
N VAL A 247 5.74 -30.19 -16.75
CA VAL A 247 5.89 -31.56 -16.22
C VAL A 247 5.12 -31.72 -14.89
N TRP A 248 5.18 -30.72 -14.01
CA TRP A 248 4.46 -30.73 -12.73
C TRP A 248 2.94 -30.70 -12.92
N ARG A 249 2.42 -29.88 -13.85
CA ARG A 249 0.98 -29.86 -14.19
C ARG A 249 0.50 -31.19 -14.78
N ARG A 250 1.27 -31.80 -15.68
CA ARG A 250 0.97 -33.15 -16.21
C ARG A 250 0.95 -34.22 -15.12
N ARG A 251 1.94 -34.25 -14.22
CA ARG A 251 1.96 -35.19 -13.08
C ARG A 251 0.74 -35.02 -12.17
N ARG A 252 0.37 -33.77 -11.83
CA ARG A 252 -0.83 -33.49 -11.01
C ARG A 252 -2.16 -33.88 -11.67
N GLN A 253 -2.24 -33.94 -13.00
CA GLN A 253 -3.43 -34.42 -13.70
C GLN A 253 -3.58 -35.95 -13.60
N LEU A 254 -2.49 -36.70 -13.76
CA LEU A 254 -2.53 -38.17 -13.66
C LEU A 254 -2.85 -38.66 -12.24
N SER A 255 -2.30 -38.02 -11.20
CA SER A 255 -2.60 -38.38 -9.80
C SER A 255 -4.08 -38.20 -9.41
N ARG A 256 -4.88 -37.43 -10.15
CA ARG A 256 -6.32 -37.25 -9.88
C ARG A 256 -7.19 -38.41 -10.39
N GLN A 257 -6.67 -39.32 -11.21
CA GLN A 257 -7.44 -40.45 -11.74
C GLN A 257 -7.41 -41.69 -10.83
N ASN A 258 -6.46 -41.80 -9.89
CA ASN A 258 -6.32 -42.95 -8.99
C ASN A 258 -7.03 -42.79 -7.62
N ILE A 259 -7.78 -41.71 -7.38
CA ILE A 259 -8.64 -41.56 -6.18
C ILE A 259 -10.11 -41.64 -6.60
N ARG A 260 -10.49 -42.77 -7.22
CA ARG A 260 -11.91 -43.12 -7.44
C ARG A 260 -12.17 -44.62 -7.46
N TYR A 261 -11.59 -45.33 -6.48
CA TYR A 261 -12.04 -46.67 -6.11
C TYR A 261 -12.09 -46.79 -4.58
N VAL A 262 -13.23 -46.41 -4.01
CA VAL A 262 -13.62 -46.80 -2.64
C VAL A 262 -14.82 -47.73 -2.81
N PRO A 263 -14.68 -49.05 -2.57
CA PRO A 263 -15.81 -49.96 -2.61
C PRO A 263 -16.71 -49.72 -1.40
N ALA A 264 -18.02 -49.62 -1.62
CA ALA A 264 -19.01 -49.45 -0.56
C ALA A 264 -19.45 -50.83 -0.02
N HIS A 265 -19.35 -51.04 1.29
CA HIS A 265 -19.90 -52.13 2.10
C HIS A 265 -19.38 -51.91 3.56
N ILE A 266 -20.11 -52.07 4.67
CA ILE A 266 -21.45 -52.61 4.99
C ILE A 266 -22.10 -51.72 6.07
N GLU A 267 -23.43 -51.61 6.05
CA GLU A 267 -24.22 -51.02 7.15
C GLU A 267 -24.16 -51.88 8.43
N THR A 268 -24.14 -51.26 9.61
CA THR A 268 -24.63 -51.93 10.82
C THR A 268 -25.68 -51.06 11.48
N GLU A 269 -26.91 -51.60 11.53
CA GLU A 269 -28.08 -51.01 12.17
C GLU A 269 -27.77 -50.60 13.63
N THR A 270 -28.18 -49.39 14.02
CA THR A 270 -28.56 -49.11 15.42
C THR A 270 -29.70 -48.10 15.41
N LYS A 271 -30.78 -48.46 16.11
CA LYS A 271 -32.15 -48.02 15.84
C LYS A 271 -32.78 -47.38 17.08
N SER A 272 -32.99 -46.06 17.07
CA SER A 272 -33.85 -45.32 18.02
C SER A 272 -34.04 -43.87 17.57
N PRO A 273 -35.12 -43.18 17.99
CA PRO A 273 -36.18 -42.98 17.00
C PRO A 273 -36.58 -41.52 16.72
N ALA A 274 -37.14 -41.34 15.53
CA ALA A 274 -38.23 -40.43 15.18
C ALA A 274 -38.23 -38.99 15.75
N TYR A 275 -37.79 -38.05 14.91
CA TYR A 275 -38.52 -36.79 14.73
C TYR A 275 -38.61 -36.42 13.23
N ALA A 276 -39.73 -36.77 12.62
CA ALA A 276 -40.25 -36.12 11.40
C ALA A 276 -40.80 -34.73 11.81
N GLN A 277 -40.98 -33.67 10.99
CA GLN A 277 -40.93 -33.40 9.54
C GLN A 277 -40.93 -31.83 9.40
N GLU A 278 -40.51 -31.10 8.35
CA GLU A 278 -40.07 -31.36 6.97
C GLU A 278 -38.87 -30.45 6.56
N LEU A 279 -38.56 -30.40 5.25
CA LEU A 279 -37.84 -29.34 4.52
C LEU A 279 -38.85 -28.64 3.57
N PRO A 280 -38.74 -27.33 3.27
CA PRO A 280 -37.72 -26.79 2.36
C PRO A 280 -37.05 -25.51 2.94
N GLY A 281 -35.91 -25.02 2.48
CA GLY A 281 -35.44 -24.91 1.09
C GLY A 281 -35.67 -23.47 0.59
N ASN A 282 -34.56 -22.74 0.41
CA ASN A 282 -34.46 -21.45 -0.30
C ASN A 282 -35.05 -20.18 0.36
N MET A 283 -34.22 -19.43 1.11
CA MET A 283 -34.26 -17.95 1.04
C MET A 283 -32.94 -17.31 1.50
N TYR A 284 -32.12 -16.84 0.56
CA TYR A 284 -31.18 -15.74 0.84
C TYR A 284 -32.01 -14.45 0.97
N ARG A 285 -32.48 -14.14 2.17
CA ARG A 285 -33.22 -12.90 2.42
C ARG A 285 -32.23 -11.79 2.77
N LEU A 286 -32.10 -10.82 1.86
CA LEU A 286 -31.50 -9.53 2.14
C LEU A 286 -32.19 -8.93 3.38
N TYR A 287 -31.42 -8.52 4.37
CA TYR A 287 -31.92 -7.65 5.43
C TYR A 287 -31.97 -6.22 4.88
N GLU A 288 -33.09 -5.87 4.24
CA GLU A 288 -33.51 -4.48 4.13
C GLU A 288 -33.94 -4.01 5.52
N ALA A 289 -33.36 -2.92 6.01
CA ALA A 289 -33.76 -2.31 7.27
C ALA A 289 -35.14 -1.65 7.09
N PRO A 290 -36.10 -1.83 8.01
CA PRO A 290 -37.36 -1.09 7.99
C PRO A 290 -37.09 0.41 8.05
N GLY A 291 -37.68 1.17 7.12
CA GLY A 291 -37.69 2.63 7.19
C GLY A 291 -38.48 3.10 8.40
N ASP A 292 -37.83 3.84 9.29
CA ASP A 292 -38.45 4.41 10.48
C ASP A 292 -39.31 5.62 10.07
N ASN A 293 -40.61 5.38 9.88
CA ASN A 293 -41.60 6.41 9.61
C ASN A 293 -41.98 7.14 10.92
N THR A 294 -41.04 7.90 11.48
CA THR A 294 -41.35 8.88 12.53
C THR A 294 -42.07 10.09 11.89
N PRO A 295 -43.34 10.37 12.24
CA PRO A 295 -44.00 11.59 11.76
C PRO A 295 -43.32 12.82 12.36
N ALA A 296 -43.17 13.86 11.56
CA ALA A 296 -42.61 15.14 12.01
C ALA A 296 -43.50 15.75 13.11
N VAL A 297 -42.92 16.00 14.28
CA VAL A 297 -43.56 16.80 15.32
C VAL A 297 -43.36 18.28 14.97
N GLU A 298 -44.43 18.95 14.57
CA GLU A 298 -44.42 20.41 14.39
C GLU A 298 -44.23 21.10 15.75
N LEU A 299 -43.18 21.93 15.85
CA LEU A 299 -43.00 22.86 16.96
C LEU A 299 -43.80 24.15 16.69
N PRO A 300 -44.65 24.61 17.62
CA PRO A 300 -45.51 25.77 17.38
C PRO A 300 -44.70 27.06 17.26
N SER A 301 -45.06 27.87 16.26
CA SER A 301 -44.46 29.17 16.00
C SER A 301 -44.82 30.21 17.06
N GLY A 302 -43.89 30.48 17.98
CA GLY A 302 -43.93 31.69 18.81
C GLY A 302 -43.54 32.92 17.98
N ARG A 303 -44.40 33.93 17.94
CA ARG A 303 -44.09 35.27 17.39
C ARG A 303 -44.19 36.33 18.49
N TYR A 304 -43.29 37.31 18.38
CA TYR A 304 -43.17 38.58 19.14
C TYR A 304 -42.69 38.44 20.59
#